data_AF-A0A438GI44-F1
#
_entry.id   AF-A0A438GI44-F1
#
_cell.length_a   1.000
_cell.length_b   1.000
_cell.length_c   1.000
_cell.angle_alpha   90.00
_cell.angle_beta   90.00
_cell.angle_gamma   90.00
#
_symmetry.space_group_name_H-M   'P 1'
#
loop_
_entity.id
_entity.type
_entity.pdbx_description
1 polymer ?
#
loop_
_entity_poly.entity_id
_entity_poly.type
_entity_poly.pdbx_seq_one_letter_code
_entity_poly.pdbx_strand_id
1 'polypeptide(L)' 'MRRLQRTRRPVLSNDYYVYLGEEEYDIGDEMEPTTSRETLSSDKANEWLIAMRAEMQSMSDNDVWELVDLPKE' A
#
# COMPACT_ATOMS: atom_id res chain seq x y z
N MET A 1 4.93 -33.43 -36.67
CA MET A 1 4.77 -32.72 -35.39
C MET A 1 3.44 -31.97 -35.39
N ARG A 2 2.46 -32.37 -34.57
CA ARG A 2 1.17 -31.65 -34.45
C ARG A 2 1.24 -30.71 -33.26
N ARG A 3 1.19 -29.40 -33.49
CA ARG A 3 1.12 -28.38 -32.44
C ARG A 3 -0.32 -28.30 -31.95
N LEU A 4 -0.62 -28.82 -30.76
CA LEU A 4 -1.91 -28.56 -30.09
C LEU A 4 -1.97 -27.08 -29.74
N GLN A 5 -2.85 -26.34 -30.40
CA GLN A 5 -3.22 -25.01 -29.93
C GLN A 5 -4.25 -25.18 -28.82
N ARG A 6 -3.87 -24.87 -27.58
CA ARG A 6 -4.83 -24.74 -26.47
C ARG A 6 -5.66 -23.50 -26.75
N THR A 7 -6.98 -23.65 -26.84
CA THR A 7 -7.90 -22.51 -26.83
C THR A 7 -7.69 -21.76 -25.51
N ARG A 8 -7.07 -20.57 -25.56
CA ARG A 8 -6.94 -19.72 -24.37
C ARG A 8 -8.35 -19.26 -24.02
N ARG A 9 -8.88 -19.75 -22.91
CA ARG A 9 -10.08 -19.16 -22.31
C ARG A 9 -9.69 -17.78 -21.81
N PRO A 10 -10.44 -16.71 -22.12
CA PRO A 10 -10.24 -15.44 -21.46
C PRO A 10 -10.42 -15.64 -19.94
N VAL A 11 -9.53 -15.03 -19.15
CA VAL A 11 -9.54 -15.13 -17.67
C VAL A 11 -10.75 -14.41 -17.08
N LEU A 12 -11.32 -13.48 -17.83
CA LEU A 12 -12.42 -12.61 -17.42
C LEU A 12 -13.70 -13.01 -18.18
N SER A 13 -14.81 -13.12 -17.44
CA SER A 13 -16.15 -13.27 -18.01
C SER A 13 -16.55 -11.99 -18.75
N ASN A 14 -17.43 -12.10 -19.75
CA ASN A 14 -17.92 -10.95 -20.54
C ASN A 14 -18.68 -9.91 -19.68
N ASP A 15 -19.09 -10.31 -18.47
CA ASP A 15 -19.86 -9.48 -17.54
C ASP A 15 -18.96 -8.73 -16.53
N TYR A 16 -17.64 -8.78 -16.70
CA TYR A 16 -16.69 -8.07 -15.85
C TYR A 16 -16.63 -6.59 -16.25
N TYR A 17 -17.35 -5.74 -15.51
CA TYR A 17 -17.23 -4.29 -15.59
C TYR A 17 -16.00 -3.82 -14.83
N VAL A 18 -14.98 -3.33 -15.55
CA VAL A 18 -13.87 -2.57 -14.95
C VAL A 18 -14.31 -1.13 -14.86
N TYR A 19 -14.52 -0.65 -13.64
CA TYR A 19 -14.52 0.78 -13.40
C TYR A 19 -13.07 1.24 -13.51
N LEU A 20 -12.71 1.85 -14.65
CA LEU A 20 -11.57 2.74 -14.71
C LEU A 20 -11.95 3.89 -13.78
N GLY A 21 -11.46 3.82 -12.54
CA GLY A 21 -11.57 4.93 -11.61
C GLY A 21 -10.75 6.07 -12.18
N GLU A 22 -11.38 6.91 -12.99
CA GLU A 22 -10.93 8.27 -13.28
C GLU A 22 -11.24 9.15 -12.06
N GLU A 23 -11.04 8.64 -10.84
CA GLU A 23 -10.62 9.53 -9.78
C GLU A 23 -9.15 9.76 -10.08
N GLU A 24 -8.91 10.89 -10.75
CA GLU A 24 -7.73 11.70 -10.54
C GLU A 24 -7.68 12.00 -9.03
N TYR A 25 -7.40 10.98 -8.21
CA TYR A 25 -6.60 11.20 -7.04
C TYR A 25 -5.38 11.84 -7.64
N ASP A 26 -5.29 13.13 -7.41
CA ASP A 26 -4.04 13.83 -7.31
C ASP A 26 -3.22 13.06 -6.27
N ILE A 27 -2.66 11.91 -6.70
CA ILE A 27 -1.36 11.41 -6.27
C ILE A 27 -0.35 12.40 -6.91
N GLY A 28 -0.60 13.68 -6.69
CA GLY A 28 0.10 14.78 -7.31
C GLY A 28 1.38 14.87 -6.57
N ASP A 29 2.40 14.16 -7.04
CA ASP A 29 3.80 14.32 -6.62
C ASP A 29 4.00 14.53 -5.11
N GLU A 30 3.11 14.01 -4.27
CA GLU A 30 3.38 13.72 -2.87
C GLU A 30 4.16 12.43 -2.89
N MET A 31 5.34 12.54 -3.49
CA MET A 31 6.42 11.59 -3.43
C MET A 31 6.49 11.23 -1.95
N GLU A 32 6.03 10.03 -1.61
CA GLU A 32 6.06 9.54 -0.24
C GLU A 32 7.47 9.84 0.26
N PRO A 33 7.60 10.66 1.31
CA PRO A 33 8.90 11.19 1.69
C PRO A 33 9.83 10.01 1.92
N THR A 34 10.84 9.90 1.07
CA THR A 34 11.72 8.73 1.02
C THR A 34 12.50 8.55 2.33
N THR A 35 12.59 9.62 3.10
CA THR A 35 13.29 9.67 4.38
C THR A 35 12.41 10.30 5.45
N SER A 36 12.44 9.74 6.67
CA SER A 36 11.72 10.27 7.84
C SER A 36 11.97 11.77 8.10
N ARG A 37 13.16 12.29 7.78
CA ARG A 37 13.48 13.73 7.89
C ARG A 37 12.72 14.60 6.92
N GLU A 38 12.44 14.12 5.72
CA GLU A 38 11.65 14.85 4.71
C GLU A 38 10.18 14.88 5.12
N THR A 39 9.67 13.75 5.63
CA THR A 39 8.31 13.65 6.19
C THR A 39 8.09 14.66 7.31
N LEU A 40 9.05 14.78 8.22
CA LEU A 40 8.99 15.68 9.38
C LEU A 40 9.23 17.15 9.05
N SER A 41 9.79 17.45 7.87
CA SER A 41 10.04 18.81 7.40
C SER A 41 8.92 19.33 6.47
N SER A 42 7.96 18.49 6.10
CA SER A 42 6.81 18.86 5.27
C SER A 42 5.73 19.55 6.11
N ASP A 43 4.93 20.41 5.49
CA ASP A 43 3.77 21.05 6.12
C ASP A 43 2.77 20.02 6.67
N LYS A 44 2.78 18.81 6.13
CA LYS A 44 1.96 17.66 6.58
C LYS A 44 2.59 16.84 7.70
N ALA A 45 3.76 17.20 8.21
CA ALA A 45 4.49 16.44 9.23
C ALA A 45 3.62 16.09 10.45
N ASN A 46 2.77 17.02 10.89
CA ASN A 46 1.86 16.80 12.01
C ASN A 46 0.79 15.74 11.70
N GLU A 47 0.23 15.74 10.48
CA GLU A 47 -0.76 14.74 10.06
C GLU A 47 -0.13 13.36 9.99
N TRP A 48 1.07 13.25 9.43
CA TRP A 48 1.85 12.02 9.43
C TRP A 48 2.16 11.51 10.85
N LEU A 49 2.53 12.40 11.77
CA LEU A 49 2.77 12.03 13.17
C LEU A 49 1.51 11.51 13.86
N ILE A 50 0.35 12.14 13.60
CA ILE A 50 -0.94 11.69 14.14
C ILE A 50 -1.29 10.32 13.57
N ALA A 51 -1.14 10.14 12.25
CA ALA A 51 -1.40 8.87 11.57
C ALA A 51 -0.49 7.75 12.08
N MET A 52 0.82 7.99 12.20
CA MET A 52 1.77 7.01 12.75
C MET A 52 1.40 6.61 14.18
N ARG A 53 1.00 7.58 15.02
CA ARG A 53 0.56 7.27 16.39
C ARG A 53 -0.73 6.47 16.41
N ALA A 54 -1.71 6.83 15.58
CA ALA A 54 -2.98 6.12 15.48
C ALA A 54 -2.77 4.67 15.02
N GLU A 55 -1.88 4.46 14.04
CA GLU A 55 -1.53 3.12 13.56
C GLU A 55 -0.80 2.32 14.65
N MET A 56 0.19 2.90 15.34
CA MET A 56 0.84 2.25 16.48
C MET A 56 -0.14 1.86 17.59
N GLN A 57 -1.11 2.74 17.88
CA GLN A 57 -2.16 2.44 18.85
C GLN A 57 -3.06 1.31 18.37
N SER A 58 -3.49 1.33 17.11
CA SER A 58 -4.26 0.25 16.49
C SER A 58 -3.52 -1.08 16.55
N MET A 59 -2.21 -1.07 16.30
CA MET A 59 -1.38 -2.27 16.37
C MET A 59 -1.29 -2.83 17.80
N SER A 60 -1.24 -1.94 18.81
CA SER A 60 -1.28 -2.31 20.22
C SER A 60 -2.66 -2.79 20.67
N ASP A 61 -3.75 -2.17 20.19
CA ASP A 61 -5.11 -2.49 20.62
C ASP A 61 -5.58 -3.84 20.03
N ASN A 62 -5.07 -4.18 18.85
CA ASN A 62 -5.44 -5.39 18.12
C ASN A 62 -4.42 -6.53 18.29
N ASP A 63 -3.40 -6.38 19.15
CA ASP A 63 -2.35 -7.37 19.39
C ASP A 63 -1.73 -7.97 18.11
N VAL A 64 -1.63 -7.17 17.05
CA VAL A 64 -1.17 -7.63 15.72
C VAL A 64 0.35 -7.70 15.61
N TRP A 65 1.09 -7.20 16.60
CA TRP A 65 2.56 -7.12 16.58
C TRP A 65 3.17 -7.63 17.88
N GLU A 66 4.25 -8.41 17.76
CA GLU A 66 5.07 -8.87 18.88
C GLU A 66 6.44 -8.18 18.82
N LEU A 67 6.87 -7.58 19.93
CA LEU A 67 8.20 -6.98 20.03
C LEU A 67 9.24 -8.09 20.25
N VAL A 68 10.00 -8.40 19.20
CA VAL A 68 11.06 -9.41 19.26
C VAL A 68 12.40 -8.74 19.54
N ASP A 69 13.18 -9.35 20.43
CA ASP A 69 14.55 -8.92 20.69
C ASP A 69 15.41 -9.04 19.42
N LEU A 70 16.25 -8.03 19.19
CA LEU A 70 17.22 -8.09 18.10
C LEU A 70 18.20 -9.24 18.32
N PRO A 71 18.56 -10.00 17.27
CA PRO A 71 19.56 -11.05 17.38
C PRO A 71 20.88 -10.46 17.88
N LYS A 72 21.49 -11.12 18.87
CA LYS A 72 22.84 -10.78 19.31
C LYS A 72 23.82 -11.20 18.22
N GLU A 73 24.69 -10.29 17.81
CA GLU A 73 25.84 -10.58 16.94
C GLU A 73 26.76 -11.64 17.55
#